data_AF-A0A7X4BKP8-F1
#
_entry.id   AF-A0A7X4BKP8-F1
#
_cell.length_a   1.000
_cell.length_b   1.000
_cell.length_c   1.000
_cell.angle_alpha   90.00
_cell.angle_beta   90.00
_cell.angle_gamma   90.00
#
_symmetry.space_group_name_H-M   'P 1'
#
loop_
_entity.id
_entity.type
_entity.pdbx_description
1 polymer ?
#
loop_
_entity_poly.entity_id
_entity_poly.type
_entity_poly.pdbx_seq_one_letter_code
_entity_poly.pdbx_strand_id
1 'polypeptide(L)'
;MNMSLQVDIETSLTARDRRHLKERGISLQTLENQLATFQRGIPFARLKRPCHPGDGINVLRSWDTPAVMQNFERARAAGRIMKFVPASGIGTRMFKFLEAARLQEASNRPADTKDLEQFFSGLPKFAFYHDLKNVLSGQGQELDRLLAGNNYHPVIDALLDSLNYARLPKGLMAFHRYADATRTPIEEHLVEAADYAKDDEGRARVHFTISPDHHLAIQHHIEKARHALGLDRVSWVVGYSAQKLSTDTVAVAMNNSLFRDSNGNLLFRPAGHGALLSNLHELHGDVVFIKNIDNVVPDHLKETCSHYKRILGGLLVGLQ
;
A
#
# COMPACT_ATOMS: atom_id res chain seq x y z
N MET A 1 6.64 31.45 23.27
CA MET A 1 7.09 31.65 21.88
C MET A 1 6.02 31.33 20.81
N ASN A 2 4.77 30.95 21.15
CA ASN A 2 3.76 30.57 20.15
C ASN A 2 2.88 31.70 19.60
N MET A 3 2.77 32.86 20.27
CA MET A 3 1.84 33.92 19.84
C MET A 3 2.24 34.60 18.52
N SER A 4 3.54 34.77 18.23
CA SER A 4 3.99 35.44 17.00
C SER A 4 3.73 34.60 15.75
N LEU A 5 3.89 33.28 15.84
CA LEU A 5 3.61 32.33 14.76
C LEU A 5 2.11 32.26 14.42
N GLN A 6 1.25 32.37 15.44
CA GLN A 6 -0.19 32.29 15.27
C GLN A 6 -0.74 33.47 14.44
N VAL A 7 -0.26 34.69 14.70
CA VAL A 7 -0.72 35.90 14.03
C VAL A 7 -0.25 35.99 12.57
N ASP A 8 0.96 35.50 12.25
CA ASP A 8 1.49 35.47 10.87
C ASP A 8 0.82 34.41 9.98
N ILE A 9 0.35 33.31 10.57
CA ILE A 9 -0.36 32.26 9.80
C ILE A 9 -1.78 32.72 9.48
N GLU A 10 -2.50 33.30 10.44
CA GLU A 10 -3.86 33.76 10.18
C GLU A 10 -3.93 34.88 9.13
N THR A 11 -2.93 35.76 9.10
CA THR A 11 -2.84 36.85 8.12
C THR A 11 -2.39 36.39 6.73
N SER A 12 -1.70 35.24 6.63
CA SER A 12 -1.24 34.67 5.34
C SER A 12 -2.23 33.69 4.69
N LEU A 13 -3.33 33.35 5.37
CA LEU A 13 -4.38 32.47 4.84
C LEU A 13 -5.52 33.27 4.19
N THR A 14 -5.78 32.99 2.91
CA THR A 14 -6.95 33.53 2.21
C THR A 14 -8.24 32.83 2.65
N ALA A 15 -9.40 33.42 2.36
CA ALA A 15 -10.71 32.77 2.57
C ALA A 15 -10.81 31.41 1.85
N ARG A 16 -10.19 31.29 0.67
CA ARG A 16 -10.12 30.03 -0.09
C ARG A 16 -9.31 28.97 0.65
N ASP A 17 -8.18 29.35 1.24
CA ASP A 17 -7.33 28.43 2.00
C ASP A 17 -8.06 27.91 3.24
N ARG A 18 -8.76 28.77 3.96
CA ARG A 18 -9.56 28.39 5.14
C ARG A 18 -10.67 27.41 4.78
N ARG A 19 -11.34 27.60 3.64
CA ARG A 19 -12.33 26.65 3.11
C ARG A 19 -11.68 25.31 2.75
N HIS A 20 -10.55 25.34 2.05
CA HIS A 20 -9.85 24.11 1.65
C HIS A 20 -9.37 23.29 2.87
N LEU A 21 -8.86 23.95 3.91
CA LEU A 21 -8.51 23.31 5.18
C LEU A 21 -9.74 22.69 5.87
N LYS A 22 -10.87 23.41 5.90
CA LYS A 22 -12.12 22.93 6.49
C LYS A 22 -12.67 21.71 5.76
N GLU A 23 -12.71 21.74 4.43
CA GLU A 23 -13.15 20.60 3.59
C GLU A 23 -12.30 19.35 3.81
N ARG A 24 -11.00 19.53 4.08
CA ARG A 24 -10.07 18.44 4.42
C ARG A 24 -10.10 18.02 5.88
N GLY A 25 -10.79 18.75 6.76
CA GLY A 25 -10.79 18.50 8.20
C GLY A 25 -9.45 18.82 8.89
N ILE A 26 -8.63 19.70 8.33
CA ILE A 26 -7.38 20.16 8.93
C ILE A 26 -7.66 21.42 9.75
N SER A 27 -7.46 21.35 11.07
CA SER A 27 -7.60 22.52 11.95
C SER A 27 -6.43 23.49 11.79
N LEU A 28 -6.64 24.78 12.11
CA LEU A 28 -5.56 25.77 12.14
C LEU A 28 -4.41 25.33 13.06
N GLN A 29 -4.74 24.76 14.22
CA GLN A 29 -3.74 24.21 15.14
C GLN A 29 -2.89 23.10 14.50
N THR A 30 -3.50 22.23 13.68
CA THR A 30 -2.78 21.17 12.96
C THR A 30 -1.84 21.78 11.94
N LEU A 31 -2.30 22.77 11.18
CA LEU A 31 -1.49 23.50 10.21
C LEU A 31 -0.28 24.19 10.88
N GLU A 32 -0.51 24.89 11.99
CA GLU A 32 0.54 25.54 12.78
C GLU A 32 1.60 24.55 13.24
N ASN A 33 1.19 23.38 13.74
CA ASN A 33 2.10 22.33 14.17
C ASN A 33 2.93 21.77 13.02
N GLN A 34 2.33 21.62 11.83
CA GLN A 34 3.05 21.20 10.62
C GLN A 34 4.11 22.24 10.24
N LEU A 35 3.76 23.52 10.18
CA LEU A 35 4.69 24.61 9.85
C LEU A 35 5.82 24.75 10.88
N ALA A 36 5.50 24.65 12.17
CA ALA A 36 6.50 24.67 13.23
C ALA A 36 7.48 23.49 13.12
N THR A 37 7.01 22.33 12.64
CA THR A 37 7.87 21.16 12.39
C THR A 37 8.86 21.42 11.25
N PHE A 38 8.41 22.04 10.15
CA PHE A 38 9.30 22.43 9.04
C PHE A 38 10.36 23.45 9.47
N GLN A 39 9.97 24.45 10.28
CA GLN A 39 10.89 25.47 10.78
C GLN A 39 11.91 24.90 11.77
N ARG A 40 11.48 24.04 12.69
CA ARG A 40 12.36 23.40 13.67
C ARG A 40 13.28 22.37 13.03
N GLY A 41 12.85 21.78 11.92
CA GLY A 41 13.47 20.61 11.33
C GLY A 41 13.15 19.33 12.11
N ILE A 42 13.31 18.17 11.44
CA ILE A 42 13.16 16.87 12.07
C ILE A 42 14.50 16.52 12.74
N PRO A 43 14.55 16.32 14.06
CA PRO A 43 15.79 15.98 14.74
C PRO A 43 16.31 14.63 14.25
N PHE A 44 17.62 14.53 14.05
CA PHE A 44 18.25 13.25 13.72
C PHE A 44 18.11 12.28 14.90
N ALA A 45 17.80 11.02 14.59
CA ALA A 45 17.85 9.95 15.58
C ALA A 45 19.31 9.78 16.05
N ARG A 46 19.53 9.83 17.37
CA ARG A 46 20.84 9.55 17.96
C ARG A 46 21.05 8.05 18.03
N LEU A 47 21.87 7.51 17.12
CA LEU A 47 22.25 6.11 17.13
C LEU A 47 23.19 5.84 18.30
N LYS A 48 22.84 4.87 19.16
CA LYS A 48 23.68 4.49 20.30
C LYS A 48 24.83 3.57 19.88
N ARG A 49 24.49 2.42 19.28
CA ARG A 49 25.38 1.38 18.71
C ARG A 49 24.50 0.28 18.09
N PRO A 50 25.03 -0.61 17.22
CA PRO A 50 24.25 -1.73 16.68
C PRO A 50 23.73 -2.68 17.77
N CYS A 51 22.58 -3.30 17.50
CA CYS A 51 22.03 -4.38 18.31
C CYS A 51 22.71 -5.71 17.96
N HIS A 52 22.90 -6.57 18.95
CA HIS A 52 23.49 -7.92 18.80
C HIS A 52 22.63 -8.94 19.56
N PRO A 53 22.78 -10.26 19.29
CA PRO A 53 22.19 -11.28 20.15
C PRO A 53 22.52 -11.04 21.64
N GLY A 54 21.48 -10.98 22.48
CA GLY A 54 21.61 -10.67 23.92
C GLY A 54 21.67 -9.17 24.25
N ASP A 55 21.60 -8.30 23.23
CA ASP A 55 21.74 -6.85 23.38
C ASP A 55 20.93 -6.12 22.30
N GLY A 56 19.63 -5.99 22.55
CA GLY A 56 18.64 -5.43 21.62
C GLY A 56 18.07 -6.43 20.61
N ILE A 57 18.66 -7.63 20.45
CA ILE A 57 18.08 -8.75 19.69
C ILE A 57 17.81 -9.91 20.64
N ASN A 58 16.53 -10.27 20.78
CA ASN A 58 16.13 -11.50 21.47
C ASN A 58 16.21 -12.68 20.50
N VAL A 59 17.00 -13.70 20.85
CA VAL A 59 17.16 -14.91 20.03
C VAL A 59 16.34 -16.03 20.65
N LEU A 60 15.30 -16.44 19.94
CA LEU A 60 14.48 -17.58 20.36
C LEU A 60 15.26 -18.88 20.18
N ARG A 61 15.26 -19.70 21.22
CA ARG A 61 15.79 -21.04 21.16
C ARG A 61 14.69 -21.98 20.68
N SER A 62 15.07 -23.10 20.06
CA SER A 62 14.13 -24.04 19.46
C SER A 62 13.09 -24.58 20.45
N TRP A 63 13.43 -24.68 21.73
CA TRP A 63 12.51 -25.13 22.79
C TRP A 63 11.55 -24.04 23.30
N ASP A 64 11.81 -22.76 23.02
CA ASP A 64 10.89 -21.66 23.38
C ASP A 64 9.74 -21.56 22.36
N THR A 65 9.99 -22.00 21.13
CA THR A 65 9.05 -21.91 20.01
C THR A 65 7.69 -22.58 20.29
N PRO A 66 7.59 -23.79 20.87
CA PRO A 66 6.30 -24.40 21.16
C PRO A 66 5.43 -23.58 22.11
N ALA A 67 6.02 -23.01 23.18
CA ALA A 67 5.27 -22.19 24.14
C ALA A 67 4.78 -20.88 23.50
N VAL A 68 5.65 -20.22 22.73
CA VAL A 68 5.30 -19.01 21.97
C VAL A 68 4.19 -19.30 20.95
N MET A 69 4.30 -20.39 20.21
CA MET A 69 3.27 -20.82 19.26
C MET A 69 1.94 -21.10 19.97
N GLN A 70 1.96 -21.72 21.16
CA GLN A 70 0.75 -21.96 21.93
C GLN A 70 0.09 -20.65 22.41
N ASN A 71 0.87 -19.63 22.76
CA ASN A 71 0.32 -18.29 23.06
C ASN A 71 -0.41 -17.72 21.85
N PHE A 72 0.20 -17.82 20.67
CA PHE A 72 -0.43 -17.37 19.43
C PHE A 72 -1.73 -18.12 19.16
N GLU A 73 -1.72 -19.45 19.20
CA GLU A 73 -2.91 -20.26 18.88
C GLU A 73 -4.06 -19.97 19.85
N ARG A 74 -3.79 -19.78 21.15
CA ARG A 74 -4.81 -19.34 22.11
C ARG A 74 -5.40 -17.98 21.74
N ALA A 75 -4.56 -17.03 21.35
CA ALA A 75 -5.03 -15.72 20.95
C ALA A 75 -5.83 -15.74 19.63
N ARG A 76 -5.38 -16.54 18.65
CA ARG A 76 -6.09 -16.80 17.40
C ARG A 76 -7.45 -17.43 17.64
N ALA A 77 -7.51 -18.49 18.44
CA ALA A 77 -8.74 -19.18 18.80
C ALA A 77 -9.76 -18.22 19.44
N ALA A 78 -9.30 -17.33 20.31
CA ALA A 78 -10.13 -16.30 20.96
C ALA A 78 -10.50 -15.11 20.06
N GLY A 79 -10.16 -15.13 18.77
CA GLY A 79 -10.52 -14.07 17.82
C GLY A 79 -9.74 -12.77 17.97
N ARG A 80 -8.59 -12.79 18.66
CA ARG A 80 -7.78 -11.59 18.98
C ARG A 80 -6.92 -11.11 17.81
N ILE A 81 -6.78 -11.93 16.76
CA ILE A 81 -5.89 -11.65 15.63
C ILE A 81 -6.65 -10.96 14.51
N MET A 82 -6.07 -9.86 14.03
CA MET A 82 -6.56 -9.11 12.87
C MET A 82 -5.42 -8.86 11.88
N LYS A 83 -5.76 -8.81 10.60
CA LYS A 83 -4.86 -8.33 9.55
C LYS A 83 -5.26 -6.93 9.10
N PHE A 84 -4.29 -6.02 9.00
CA PHE A 84 -4.49 -4.68 8.46
C PHE A 84 -3.63 -4.48 7.21
N VAL A 85 -4.26 -4.07 6.12
CA VAL A 85 -3.64 -3.98 4.79
C VAL A 85 -3.79 -2.58 4.23
N PRO A 86 -2.71 -1.77 4.23
CA PRO A 86 -2.71 -0.50 3.54
C PRO A 86 -2.79 -0.71 2.02
N ALA A 87 -3.94 -0.41 1.41
CA ALA A 87 -4.24 -0.73 0.01
C ALA A 87 -4.67 0.48 -0.86
N SER A 88 -4.57 1.71 -0.33
CA SER A 88 -4.96 2.94 -1.03
C SER A 88 -4.00 3.37 -2.13
N GLY A 89 -2.84 2.72 -2.27
CA GLY A 89 -1.83 3.07 -3.24
C GLY A 89 -2.19 2.67 -4.67
N ILE A 90 -2.13 3.65 -5.59
CA ILE A 90 -2.16 3.42 -7.04
C ILE A 90 -0.74 3.06 -7.52
N GLY A 91 -0.62 2.21 -8.54
CA GLY A 91 0.64 1.81 -9.13
C GLY A 91 1.34 2.88 -9.97
N THR A 92 0.88 4.13 -9.99
CA THR A 92 1.39 5.21 -10.89
C THR A 92 2.90 5.36 -10.88
N ARG A 93 3.57 5.23 -9.72
CA ARG A 93 5.05 5.29 -9.66
C ARG A 93 5.73 4.12 -10.38
N MET A 94 5.12 2.94 -10.38
CA MET A 94 5.68 1.73 -11.00
C MET A 94 5.79 1.89 -12.51
N PHE A 95 4.90 2.68 -13.14
CA PHE A 95 4.82 2.82 -14.58
C PHE A 95 5.27 4.19 -15.11
N LYS A 96 5.87 5.03 -14.25
CA LYS A 96 6.34 6.37 -14.65
C LYS A 96 7.32 6.36 -15.81
N PHE A 97 8.21 5.36 -15.86
CA PHE A 97 9.20 5.26 -16.94
C PHE A 97 8.53 4.87 -18.27
N LEU A 98 7.47 4.06 -18.24
CA LEU A 98 6.66 3.75 -19.42
C LEU A 98 5.86 4.98 -19.90
N GLU A 99 5.28 5.73 -18.97
CA GLU A 99 4.63 7.01 -19.29
C GLU A 99 5.61 8.02 -19.89
N ALA A 100 6.82 8.10 -19.35
CA ALA A 100 7.87 8.96 -19.90
C ALA A 100 8.27 8.52 -21.33
N ALA A 101 8.43 7.21 -21.56
CA ALA A 101 8.72 6.65 -22.87
C ALA A 101 7.60 6.96 -23.88
N ARG A 102 6.33 6.80 -23.45
CA ARG A 102 5.15 7.13 -24.25
C ARG A 102 5.13 8.59 -24.72
N LEU A 103 5.56 9.53 -23.87
CA LEU A 103 5.57 10.97 -24.17
C LEU A 103 6.81 11.44 -24.96
N GLN A 104 7.83 10.60 -25.11
CA GLN A 104 9.11 11.01 -25.70
C GLN A 104 9.13 11.07 -27.22
N GLU A 105 8.28 10.30 -27.92
CA GLU A 105 8.07 10.48 -29.36
C GLU A 105 7.60 11.90 -29.72
N ALA A 106 7.07 12.66 -28.74
CA ALA A 106 6.68 14.06 -28.92
C ALA A 106 7.76 15.10 -28.52
N SER A 107 8.86 14.72 -27.85
CA SER A 107 9.73 15.69 -27.13
C SER A 107 11.25 15.49 -27.22
N ASN A 108 11.76 14.53 -27.99
CA ASN A 108 13.20 14.38 -28.32
C ASN A 108 14.16 14.29 -27.09
N ARG A 109 13.68 13.85 -25.92
CA ARG A 109 14.51 13.54 -24.74
C ARG A 109 14.83 12.03 -24.72
N PRO A 110 16.02 11.56 -24.29
CA PRO A 110 16.31 10.14 -24.18
C PRO A 110 15.55 9.52 -23.00
N ALA A 111 14.95 8.34 -23.19
CA ALA A 111 14.37 7.54 -22.10
C ALA A 111 15.48 7.12 -21.14
N ASP A 112 15.11 6.75 -19.91
CA ASP A 112 15.97 5.84 -19.15
C ASP A 112 15.92 4.47 -19.84
N THR A 113 16.76 4.29 -20.87
CA THR A 113 16.71 3.16 -21.79
C THR A 113 16.89 1.83 -21.05
N LYS A 114 17.62 1.85 -19.93
CA LYS A 114 17.91 0.66 -19.13
C LYS A 114 16.67 0.09 -18.47
N ASP A 115 15.80 0.93 -17.90
CA ASP A 115 14.56 0.48 -17.27
C ASP A 115 13.58 -0.10 -18.30
N LEU A 116 13.52 0.49 -19.50
CA LEU A 116 12.72 -0.04 -20.61
C LEU A 116 13.25 -1.37 -21.13
N GLU A 117 14.55 -1.48 -21.38
CA GLU A 117 15.20 -2.71 -21.83
C GLU A 117 14.98 -3.85 -20.80
N GLN A 118 15.16 -3.56 -19.52
CA GLN A 118 14.91 -4.52 -18.45
C GLN A 118 13.43 -4.92 -18.38
N PHE A 119 12.52 -3.97 -18.54
CA PHE A 119 11.08 -4.24 -18.55
C PHE A 119 10.69 -5.16 -19.71
N PHE A 120 11.07 -4.83 -20.94
CA PHE A 120 10.68 -5.61 -22.13
C PHE A 120 11.36 -6.98 -22.20
N SER A 121 12.63 -7.08 -21.80
CA SER A 121 13.31 -8.39 -21.68
C SER A 121 12.70 -9.26 -20.58
N GLY A 122 12.18 -8.65 -19.51
CA GLY A 122 11.46 -9.32 -18.44
C GLY A 122 9.97 -9.57 -18.73
N LEU A 123 9.40 -8.99 -19.79
CA LEU A 123 7.97 -8.97 -20.05
C LEU A 123 7.28 -10.35 -19.96
N PRO A 124 7.84 -11.44 -20.53
CA PRO A 124 7.25 -12.78 -20.44
C PRO A 124 7.09 -13.33 -19.02
N LYS A 125 7.83 -12.78 -18.04
CA LYS A 125 7.82 -13.24 -16.65
C LYS A 125 6.70 -12.61 -15.82
N PHE A 126 6.12 -11.50 -16.27
CA PHE A 126 5.06 -10.82 -15.52
C PHE A 126 3.77 -11.63 -15.51
N ALA A 127 3.01 -11.48 -14.42
CA ALA A 127 1.74 -12.17 -14.26
C ALA A 127 0.67 -11.73 -15.29
N PHE A 128 0.72 -10.46 -15.71
CA PHE A 128 -0.18 -9.89 -16.72
C PHE A 128 0.19 -10.21 -18.17
N TYR A 129 1.25 -11.00 -18.42
CA TYR A 129 1.75 -11.21 -19.78
C TYR A 129 0.70 -11.78 -20.73
N HIS A 130 -0.08 -12.77 -20.28
CA HIS A 130 -1.14 -13.37 -21.09
C HIS A 130 -2.31 -12.40 -21.32
N ASP A 131 -2.70 -11.64 -20.29
CA ASP A 131 -3.75 -10.62 -20.41
C ASP A 131 -3.35 -9.55 -21.42
N LEU A 132 -2.09 -9.10 -21.39
CA LEU A 132 -1.54 -8.15 -22.34
C LEU A 132 -1.53 -8.70 -23.77
N LYS A 133 -1.10 -9.96 -23.95
CA LYS A 133 -1.12 -10.63 -25.26
C LYS A 133 -2.54 -10.76 -25.80
N ASN A 134 -3.52 -11.08 -24.95
CA ASN A 134 -4.93 -11.20 -25.33
C ASN A 134 -5.53 -9.85 -25.74
N VAL A 135 -5.25 -8.79 -24.97
CA VAL A 135 -5.69 -7.43 -25.29
C VAL A 135 -5.14 -6.97 -26.64
N LEU A 136 -3.83 -7.15 -26.88
CA LEU A 136 -3.21 -6.80 -28.16
C LEU A 136 -3.79 -7.62 -29.32
N SER A 137 -4.00 -8.92 -29.11
CA SER A 137 -4.61 -9.79 -30.13
C SER A 137 -6.02 -9.35 -30.47
N GLY A 138 -6.82 -8.90 -29.49
CA GLY A 138 -8.15 -8.33 -29.71
C GLY A 138 -8.12 -7.02 -30.50
N GLN A 139 -6.99 -6.32 -30.51
CA GLN A 139 -6.73 -5.11 -31.30
C GLN A 139 -6.09 -5.41 -32.67
N GLY A 140 -5.96 -6.69 -33.04
CA GLY A 140 -5.34 -7.11 -34.29
C GLY A 140 -3.81 -7.02 -34.30
N GLN A 141 -3.19 -6.92 -33.12
CA GLN A 141 -1.73 -6.85 -32.97
C GLN A 141 -1.16 -8.11 -32.34
N GLU A 142 0.04 -8.50 -32.75
CA GLU A 142 0.75 -9.65 -32.18
C GLU A 142 1.92 -9.16 -31.33
N LEU A 143 1.88 -9.44 -30.01
CA LEU A 143 2.90 -9.00 -29.05
C LEU A 143 4.31 -9.39 -29.49
N ASP A 144 4.52 -10.63 -29.93
CA ASP A 144 5.85 -11.13 -30.27
C ASP A 144 6.43 -10.41 -31.51
N ARG A 145 5.59 -10.01 -32.48
CA ARG A 145 5.99 -9.17 -33.62
C ARG A 145 6.33 -7.75 -33.20
N LEU A 146 5.55 -7.17 -32.29
CA LEU A 146 5.81 -5.82 -31.77
C LEU A 146 7.17 -5.76 -31.06
N LEU A 147 7.46 -6.75 -30.22
CA LEU A 147 8.75 -6.85 -29.52
C LEU A 147 9.91 -7.06 -30.50
N ALA A 148 9.77 -7.96 -31.48
CA ALA A 148 10.80 -8.20 -32.50
C ALA A 148 11.10 -6.95 -33.35
N GLY A 149 10.08 -6.12 -33.60
CA GLY A 149 10.21 -4.86 -34.31
C GLY A 149 10.63 -3.66 -33.45
N ASN A 150 10.92 -3.85 -32.15
CA ASN A 150 11.12 -2.77 -31.17
C ASN A 150 9.97 -1.74 -31.13
N ASN A 151 8.76 -2.15 -31.50
CA ASN A 151 7.58 -1.29 -31.51
C ASN A 151 6.88 -1.37 -30.15
N TYR A 152 7.39 -0.59 -29.20
CA TYR A 152 6.98 -0.65 -27.80
C TYR A 152 5.72 0.16 -27.47
N HIS A 153 5.39 1.17 -28.26
CA HIS A 153 4.27 2.08 -27.98
C HIS A 153 2.92 1.37 -27.84
N PRO A 154 2.50 0.49 -28.76
CA PRO A 154 1.22 -0.21 -28.62
C PRO A 154 1.20 -1.13 -27.40
N VAL A 155 2.36 -1.70 -27.01
CA VAL A 155 2.49 -2.53 -25.82
C VAL A 155 2.30 -1.69 -24.55
N ILE A 156 2.88 -0.49 -24.53
CA ILE A 156 2.73 0.47 -23.42
C ILE A 156 1.27 0.93 -23.31
N ASP A 157 0.63 1.32 -24.41
CA ASP A 157 -0.77 1.77 -24.40
C ASP A 157 -1.73 0.64 -24.00
N ALA A 158 -1.51 -0.58 -24.49
CA ALA A 158 -2.28 -1.74 -24.08
C ALA A 158 -2.16 -2.00 -22.58
N LEU A 159 -0.96 -1.86 -21.99
CA LEU A 159 -0.76 -2.05 -20.56
C LEU A 159 -1.37 -0.92 -19.72
N LEU A 160 -1.08 0.33 -20.07
CA LEU A 160 -1.44 1.48 -19.24
C LEU A 160 -2.93 1.83 -19.35
N ASP A 161 -3.48 1.75 -20.55
CA ASP A 161 -4.85 2.21 -20.83
C ASP A 161 -5.82 1.04 -20.98
N SER A 162 -5.48 0.01 -21.79
CA SER A 162 -6.41 -1.10 -22.06
C SER A 162 -6.53 -2.07 -20.88
N LEU A 163 -5.42 -2.42 -20.24
CA LEU A 163 -5.41 -3.11 -18.93
C LEU A 163 -5.59 -2.14 -17.76
N ASN A 164 -5.58 -0.83 -18.03
CA ASN A 164 -5.82 0.25 -17.09
C ASN A 164 -4.79 0.34 -15.94
N TYR A 165 -3.55 -0.14 -16.12
CA TYR A 165 -2.56 -0.20 -15.04
C TYR A 165 -2.07 1.18 -14.60
N ALA A 166 -2.30 2.23 -15.39
CA ALA A 166 -2.04 3.60 -14.99
C ALA A 166 -2.94 4.07 -13.83
N ARG A 167 -4.16 3.53 -13.72
CA ARG A 167 -5.19 3.99 -12.77
C ARG A 167 -5.64 2.92 -11.79
N LEU A 168 -5.34 1.65 -12.06
CA LEU A 168 -5.76 0.54 -11.23
C LEU A 168 -5.07 0.61 -9.84
N PRO A 169 -5.79 0.33 -8.73
CA PRO A 169 -5.18 0.08 -7.43
C PRO A 169 -4.20 -1.09 -7.53
N LYS A 170 -3.06 -0.99 -6.82
CA LYS A 170 -2.08 -2.09 -6.78
C LYS A 170 -2.72 -3.42 -6.37
N GLY A 171 -3.67 -3.39 -5.43
CA GLY A 171 -4.37 -4.56 -4.93
C GLY A 171 -5.21 -5.32 -5.97
N LEU A 172 -5.49 -4.72 -7.13
CA LEU A 172 -6.26 -5.34 -8.22
C LEU A 172 -5.41 -5.73 -9.43
N MET A 173 -4.11 -5.42 -9.42
CA MET A 173 -3.20 -5.80 -10.51
C MET A 173 -2.90 -7.29 -10.49
N ALA A 174 -2.68 -7.89 -11.65
CA ALA A 174 -2.09 -9.23 -11.72
C ALA A 174 -0.68 -9.20 -11.11
N PHE A 175 -0.44 -10.02 -10.08
CA PHE A 175 0.78 -9.93 -9.29
C PHE A 175 1.58 -11.23 -9.28
N HIS A 176 0.91 -12.37 -9.05
CA HIS A 176 1.52 -13.69 -9.18
C HIS A 176 0.83 -14.50 -10.26
N ARG A 177 1.60 -15.34 -10.95
CA ARG A 177 1.10 -16.31 -11.92
C ARG A 177 1.45 -17.71 -11.46
N TYR A 178 0.42 -18.52 -11.29
CA TYR A 178 0.46 -19.95 -11.04
C TYR A 178 0.20 -20.70 -12.35
N ALA A 179 0.25 -22.03 -12.32
CA ALA A 179 0.04 -22.85 -13.51
C ALA A 179 -1.38 -22.73 -14.07
N ASP A 180 -2.36 -22.50 -13.19
CA ASP A 180 -3.80 -22.52 -13.45
C ASP A 180 -4.44 -21.13 -13.37
N ALA A 181 -3.82 -20.17 -12.67
CA ALA A 181 -4.42 -18.87 -12.41
C ALA A 181 -3.38 -17.76 -12.19
N THR A 182 -3.84 -16.53 -12.37
CA THR A 182 -3.17 -15.33 -11.91
C THR A 182 -3.84 -14.85 -10.63
N ARG A 183 -3.06 -14.40 -9.64
CA ARG A 183 -3.59 -13.80 -8.42
C ARG A 183 -3.21 -12.33 -8.27
N THR A 184 -4.16 -11.56 -7.76
CA THR A 184 -3.96 -10.18 -7.31
C THR A 184 -3.41 -10.14 -5.88
N PRO A 185 -2.84 -9.02 -5.43
CA PRO A 185 -2.38 -8.94 -4.06
C PRO A 185 -3.52 -9.06 -3.05
N ILE A 186 -4.73 -8.55 -3.36
CA ILE A 186 -5.89 -8.73 -2.48
C ILE A 186 -6.18 -10.21 -2.24
N GLU A 187 -6.16 -11.03 -3.29
CA GLU A 187 -6.36 -12.48 -3.18
C GLU A 187 -5.29 -13.13 -2.30
N GLU A 188 -4.03 -12.76 -2.51
CA GLU A 188 -2.93 -13.25 -1.68
C GLU A 188 -3.07 -12.83 -0.20
N HIS A 189 -3.61 -11.64 0.03
CA HIS A 189 -3.90 -11.16 1.38
C HIS A 189 -5.04 -11.92 2.05
N LEU A 190 -6.06 -12.35 1.30
CA LEU A 190 -7.15 -13.20 1.79
C LEU A 190 -6.62 -14.59 2.16
N VAL A 191 -5.84 -15.24 1.30
CA VAL A 191 -5.23 -16.56 1.62
C VAL A 191 -4.43 -16.49 2.92
N GLU A 192 -3.58 -15.47 3.06
CA GLU A 192 -2.83 -15.24 4.30
C GLU A 192 -3.73 -15.00 5.52
N ALA A 193 -4.81 -14.21 5.39
CA ALA A 193 -5.71 -13.94 6.50
C ALA A 193 -6.49 -15.20 6.92
N ALA A 194 -6.90 -16.04 5.97
CA ALA A 194 -7.55 -17.32 6.24
C ALA A 194 -6.60 -18.30 6.97
N ASP A 195 -5.30 -18.20 6.72
CA ASP A 195 -4.28 -19.05 7.34
C ASP A 195 -4.00 -18.69 8.80
N TYR A 196 -3.70 -17.43 9.12
CA TYR A 196 -3.25 -17.06 10.48
C TYR A 196 -4.22 -16.17 11.27
N ALA A 197 -5.25 -15.58 10.65
CA ALA A 197 -6.20 -14.68 11.32
C ALA A 197 -7.62 -15.27 11.44
N LYS A 198 -7.83 -16.50 10.97
CA LYS A 198 -9.08 -17.24 11.14
C LYS A 198 -9.16 -17.80 12.56
N ASP A 199 -10.20 -17.48 13.31
CA ASP A 199 -10.45 -18.02 14.66
C ASP A 199 -11.14 -19.39 14.64
N ASP A 200 -11.39 -19.99 15.80
CA ASP A 200 -12.00 -21.33 15.91
C ASP A 200 -13.50 -21.33 15.63
N GLU A 201 -14.14 -20.16 15.62
CA GLU A 201 -15.50 -19.96 15.08
C GLU A 201 -15.48 -19.84 13.54
N GLY A 202 -14.31 -19.97 12.92
CA GLY A 202 -14.12 -19.88 11.47
C GLY A 202 -14.07 -18.46 10.92
N ARG A 203 -14.00 -17.43 11.78
CA ARG A 203 -14.01 -16.02 11.36
C ARG A 203 -12.61 -15.49 11.08
N ALA A 204 -12.39 -14.96 9.88
CA ALA A 204 -11.15 -14.28 9.51
C ALA A 204 -11.35 -12.76 9.45
N ARG A 205 -10.56 -12.01 10.22
CA ARG A 205 -10.63 -10.54 10.33
C ARG A 205 -9.55 -9.88 9.47
N VAL A 206 -9.98 -9.11 8.47
CA VAL A 206 -9.07 -8.33 7.64
C VAL A 206 -9.64 -6.93 7.40
N HIS A 207 -8.79 -5.92 7.49
CA HIS A 207 -9.16 -4.54 7.22
C HIS A 207 -8.28 -3.95 6.13
N PHE A 208 -8.90 -3.29 5.16
CA PHE A 208 -8.18 -2.61 4.08
C PHE A 208 -8.33 -1.10 4.18
N THR A 209 -7.24 -0.35 4.03
CA THR A 209 -7.38 1.07 3.69
C THR A 209 -7.47 1.21 2.18
N ILE A 210 -8.50 1.87 1.68
CA ILE A 210 -8.78 1.98 0.24
C ILE A 210 -9.13 3.41 -0.13
N SER A 211 -8.88 3.78 -1.38
CA SER A 211 -9.38 5.05 -1.91
C SER A 211 -10.91 4.97 -2.06
N PRO A 212 -11.67 6.02 -1.73
CA PRO A 212 -13.11 6.08 -2.01
C PRO A 212 -13.47 5.72 -3.45
N ASP A 213 -12.68 6.19 -4.42
CA ASP A 213 -12.88 5.97 -5.86
C ASP A 213 -12.81 4.49 -6.27
N HIS A 214 -12.18 3.66 -5.43
CA HIS A 214 -11.94 2.23 -5.72
C HIS A 214 -12.67 1.29 -4.77
N HIS A 215 -13.49 1.81 -3.87
CA HIS A 215 -14.14 1.00 -2.82
C HIS A 215 -15.01 -0.12 -3.40
N LEU A 216 -15.93 0.21 -4.31
CA LEU A 216 -16.84 -0.76 -4.91
C LEU A 216 -16.09 -1.82 -5.73
N ALA A 217 -15.07 -1.42 -6.49
CA ALA A 217 -14.27 -2.34 -7.29
C ALA A 217 -13.52 -3.35 -6.41
N ILE A 218 -12.93 -2.89 -5.30
CA ILE A 218 -12.21 -3.74 -4.35
C ILE A 218 -13.18 -4.67 -3.62
N GLN A 219 -14.33 -4.18 -3.16
CA GLN A 219 -15.32 -5.01 -2.48
C GLN A 219 -15.80 -6.15 -3.39
N HIS A 220 -16.18 -5.83 -4.62
CA HIS A 220 -16.60 -6.81 -5.61
C HIS A 220 -15.51 -7.83 -5.93
N HIS A 221 -14.25 -7.37 -6.03
CA HIS A 221 -13.10 -8.26 -6.22
C HIS A 221 -12.93 -9.23 -5.06
N ILE A 222 -13.03 -8.75 -3.82
CA ILE A 222 -12.93 -9.59 -2.61
C ILE A 222 -14.03 -10.66 -2.61
N GLU A 223 -15.27 -10.30 -2.94
CA GLU A 223 -16.39 -11.24 -2.98
C GLU A 223 -16.14 -12.35 -4.01
N LYS A 224 -15.73 -12.00 -5.23
CA LYS A 224 -15.36 -12.98 -6.27
C LYS A 224 -14.17 -13.85 -5.86
N ALA A 225 -13.14 -13.25 -5.30
CA ALA A 225 -11.91 -13.93 -4.89
C ALA A 225 -12.17 -15.04 -3.88
N ARG A 226 -13.09 -14.82 -2.91
CA ARG A 226 -13.42 -15.84 -1.90
C ARG A 226 -13.90 -17.15 -2.52
N HIS A 227 -14.78 -17.05 -3.52
CA HIS A 227 -15.29 -18.21 -4.25
C HIS A 227 -14.20 -18.85 -5.12
N ALA A 228 -13.46 -18.05 -5.89
CA ALA A 228 -12.43 -18.55 -6.78
C ALA A 228 -11.29 -19.27 -6.03
N LEU A 229 -10.99 -18.85 -4.80
CA LEU A 229 -9.95 -19.45 -3.95
C LEU A 229 -10.46 -20.60 -3.06
N GLY A 230 -11.73 -20.98 -3.14
CA GLY A 230 -12.32 -22.02 -2.29
C GLY A 230 -12.37 -21.65 -0.80
N LEU A 231 -12.48 -20.35 -0.48
CA LEU A 231 -12.54 -19.81 0.87
C LEU A 231 -13.98 -19.64 1.37
N ASP A 232 -14.94 -20.37 0.79
CA ASP A 232 -16.38 -20.28 1.09
C ASP A 232 -16.72 -20.65 2.53
N ARG A 233 -15.90 -21.50 3.15
CA ARG A 233 -16.07 -21.94 4.55
C ARG A 233 -15.52 -20.95 5.57
N VAL A 234 -14.86 -19.88 5.12
CA VAL A 234 -14.32 -18.84 6.00
C VAL A 234 -15.39 -17.77 6.20
N SER A 235 -15.74 -17.48 7.45
CA SER A 235 -16.63 -16.36 7.78
C SER A 235 -15.83 -15.07 7.78
N TRP A 236 -16.00 -14.24 6.76
CA TRP A 236 -15.18 -13.04 6.60
C TRP A 236 -15.72 -11.84 7.37
N VAL A 237 -14.88 -11.26 8.23
CA VAL A 237 -15.10 -9.93 8.83
C VAL A 237 -14.18 -8.96 8.10
N VAL A 238 -14.69 -8.32 7.05
CA VAL A 238 -13.91 -7.35 6.26
C VAL A 238 -14.31 -5.94 6.59
N GLY A 239 -13.34 -5.17 7.08
CA GLY A 239 -13.47 -3.74 7.30
C GLY A 239 -12.79 -2.94 6.20
N TYR A 240 -13.29 -1.73 5.98
CA TYR A 240 -12.73 -0.77 5.04
C TYR A 240 -12.62 0.59 5.72
N SER A 241 -11.52 1.30 5.46
CA SER A 241 -11.43 2.72 5.81
C SER A 241 -10.73 3.49 4.70
N ALA A 242 -11.01 4.79 4.61
CA ALA A 242 -10.28 5.68 3.72
C ALA A 242 -9.07 6.28 4.44
N GLN A 243 -8.05 6.65 3.68
CA GLN A 243 -7.01 7.53 4.21
C GLN A 243 -7.64 8.90 4.54
N LYS A 244 -7.49 9.36 5.78
CA LYS A 244 -8.10 10.61 6.24
C LYS A 244 -7.31 11.80 5.68
N LEU A 245 -7.97 12.62 4.84
CA LEU A 245 -7.40 13.86 4.29
C LEU A 245 -6.96 14.85 5.38
N SER A 246 -7.54 14.75 6.57
CA SER A 246 -7.18 15.54 7.75
C SER A 246 -5.77 15.27 8.25
N THR A 247 -5.18 14.15 7.84
CA THR A 247 -3.78 13.82 8.17
C THR A 247 -2.79 14.42 7.19
N ASP A 248 -3.23 14.87 6.00
CA ASP A 248 -2.34 15.36 4.96
C ASP A 248 -1.50 16.55 5.45
N THR A 249 -0.25 16.57 5.00
CA THR A 249 0.69 17.64 5.34
C THR A 249 0.68 18.72 4.27
N VAL A 250 0.55 19.97 4.66
CA VAL A 250 0.66 21.09 3.73
C VAL A 250 2.06 21.14 3.13
N ALA A 251 2.16 21.42 1.83
CA ALA A 251 3.45 21.67 1.19
C ALA A 251 3.92 23.10 1.49
N VAL A 252 5.23 23.24 1.70
CA VAL A 252 5.89 24.54 1.88
C VAL A 252 6.99 24.75 0.84
N ALA A 253 7.27 26.01 0.52
CA ALA A 253 8.43 26.40 -0.25
C ALA A 253 9.72 26.29 0.60
N MET A 254 10.90 26.46 -0.02
CA MET A 254 12.19 26.35 0.67
C MET A 254 12.38 27.34 1.82
N ASN A 255 11.63 28.44 1.82
CA ASN A 255 11.58 29.42 2.90
C ASN A 255 10.49 29.13 3.95
N ASN A 256 9.91 27.93 3.95
CA ASN A 256 8.81 27.48 4.81
C ASN A 256 7.49 28.25 4.64
N SER A 257 7.30 29.03 3.57
CA SER A 257 5.99 29.63 3.26
C SER A 257 5.05 28.62 2.61
N LEU A 258 3.74 28.81 2.77
CA LEU A 258 2.71 27.94 2.21
C LEU A 258 2.79 27.86 0.69
N PHE A 259 2.95 26.66 0.14
CA PHE A 259 3.02 26.43 -1.30
C PHE A 259 1.64 26.38 -1.94
N ARG A 260 1.47 27.04 -3.09
CA ARG A 260 0.24 27.03 -3.90
C ARG A 260 0.51 26.54 -5.31
N ASP A 261 -0.46 25.84 -5.88
CA ASP A 261 -0.44 25.43 -7.29
C ASP A 261 -0.71 26.63 -8.23
N SER A 262 -0.65 26.38 -9.54
CA SER A 262 -0.94 27.41 -10.57
C SER A 262 -2.35 27.99 -10.50
N ASN A 263 -3.28 27.31 -9.81
CA ASN A 263 -4.66 27.74 -9.61
C ASN A 263 -4.85 28.49 -8.28
N GLY A 264 -3.77 28.69 -7.50
CA GLY A 264 -3.77 29.35 -6.20
C GLY A 264 -4.28 28.49 -5.05
N ASN A 265 -4.42 27.16 -5.22
CA ASN A 265 -4.80 26.26 -4.12
C ASN A 265 -3.59 25.84 -3.30
N LEU A 266 -3.74 25.73 -1.98
CA LEU A 266 -2.78 25.02 -1.14
C LEU A 266 -2.54 23.60 -1.66
N LEU A 267 -1.28 23.23 -1.81
CA LEU A 267 -0.90 21.87 -2.15
C LEU A 267 -0.71 21.06 -0.87
N PHE A 268 -1.28 19.85 -0.85
CA PHE A 268 -1.13 18.90 0.24
C PHE A 268 -0.43 17.65 -0.25
N ARG A 269 0.34 17.02 0.65
CA ARG A 269 0.92 15.71 0.44
C ARG A 269 0.29 14.74 1.43
N PRO A 270 -0.15 13.55 0.97
CA PRO A 270 -0.58 12.51 1.87
C PRO A 270 0.48 12.25 2.92
N ALA A 271 0.12 12.36 4.20
CA ALA A 271 1.06 12.18 5.29
C ALA A 271 1.34 10.69 5.52
N GLY A 272 1.92 10.01 4.52
CA GLY A 272 2.34 8.61 4.59
C GLY A 272 1.46 7.71 5.47
N HIS A 273 2.09 7.01 6.41
CA HIS A 273 1.42 6.15 7.39
C HIS A 273 0.76 6.91 8.56
N GLY A 274 0.65 8.23 8.54
CA GLY A 274 0.09 9.04 9.64
C GLY A 274 -1.38 8.73 9.94
N ALA A 275 -2.15 8.29 8.95
CA ALA A 275 -3.52 7.79 9.15
C ALA A 275 -3.56 6.40 9.83
N LEU A 276 -2.43 5.68 9.91
CA LEU A 276 -2.36 4.35 10.49
C LEU A 276 -2.79 4.34 11.95
N LEU A 277 -2.27 5.25 12.78
CA LEU A 277 -2.56 5.24 14.23
C LEU A 277 -4.05 5.49 14.52
N SER A 278 -4.66 6.44 13.80
CA SER A 278 -6.10 6.69 13.94
C SER A 278 -6.92 5.49 13.46
N ASN A 279 -6.54 4.88 12.34
CA ASN A 279 -7.21 3.67 11.85
C ASN A 279 -7.08 2.52 12.86
N LEU A 280 -5.86 2.27 13.38
CA LEU A 280 -5.63 1.21 14.37
C LEU A 280 -6.43 1.43 15.66
N HIS A 281 -6.55 2.69 16.11
CA HIS A 281 -7.37 3.02 17.27
C HIS A 281 -8.86 2.69 17.06
N GLU A 282 -9.40 2.96 15.86
CA GLU A 282 -10.79 2.69 15.51
C GLU A 282 -11.10 1.21 15.26
N LEU A 283 -10.08 0.40 14.94
CA LEU A 283 -10.27 -1.02 14.66
C LEU A 283 -10.49 -1.86 15.90
N HIS A 284 -10.11 -1.35 17.07
CA HIS A 284 -10.18 -2.06 18.35
C HIS A 284 -9.60 -3.50 18.29
N GLY A 285 -8.62 -3.72 17.41
CA GLY A 285 -7.92 -5.00 17.28
C GLY A 285 -6.89 -5.16 18.40
N ASP A 286 -6.84 -6.34 19.00
CA ASP A 286 -5.86 -6.65 20.05
C ASP A 286 -4.45 -6.88 19.46
N VAL A 287 -4.34 -7.88 18.57
CA VAL A 287 -3.09 -8.15 17.84
C VAL A 287 -3.30 -7.89 16.35
N VAL A 288 -2.64 -6.86 15.82
CA VAL A 288 -2.81 -6.42 14.43
C VAL A 288 -1.55 -6.67 13.61
N PHE A 289 -1.64 -7.55 12.60
CA PHE A 289 -0.59 -7.72 11.60
C PHE A 289 -0.75 -6.70 10.48
N ILE A 290 0.17 -5.74 10.42
CA ILE A 290 0.19 -4.70 9.40
C ILE A 290 1.10 -5.14 8.25
N LYS A 291 0.56 -5.19 7.03
CA LYS A 291 1.33 -5.58 5.84
C LYS A 291 0.86 -4.80 4.61
N ASN A 292 1.78 -4.13 3.93
CA ASN A 292 1.50 -3.40 2.69
C ASN A 292 0.87 -4.31 1.64
N ILE A 293 -0.04 -3.74 0.82
CA ILE A 293 -0.78 -4.49 -0.20
C ILE A 293 0.11 -5.23 -1.20
N ASP A 294 1.27 -4.67 -1.55
CA ASP A 294 2.22 -5.23 -2.53
C ASP A 294 3.31 -6.09 -1.88
N ASN A 295 3.33 -6.21 -0.55
CA ASN A 295 4.23 -7.13 0.14
C ASN A 295 3.53 -8.48 0.30
N VAL A 296 3.40 -9.23 -0.80
CA VAL A 296 2.86 -10.60 -0.79
C VAL A 296 3.84 -11.54 -1.48
N VAL A 297 3.79 -12.81 -1.11
CA VAL A 297 4.65 -13.87 -1.66
C VAL A 297 3.80 -14.98 -2.26
N PRO A 298 4.31 -15.74 -3.24
CA PRO A 298 3.60 -16.90 -3.80
C PRO A 298 3.42 -18.01 -2.76
N ASP A 299 2.46 -18.92 -3.00
CA ASP A 299 2.06 -19.98 -2.05
C ASP A 299 3.23 -20.79 -1.47
N HIS A 300 4.23 -21.14 -2.28
CA HIS A 300 5.38 -21.94 -1.83
C HIS A 300 6.27 -21.23 -0.78
N LEU A 301 6.12 -19.93 -0.57
CA LEU A 301 6.84 -19.16 0.47
C LEU A 301 5.93 -18.79 1.66
N LYS A 302 4.61 -18.94 1.53
CA LYS A 302 3.66 -18.47 2.54
C LYS A 302 3.80 -19.19 3.86
N GLU A 303 4.03 -20.50 3.86
CA GLU A 303 4.15 -21.30 5.08
C GLU A 303 5.26 -20.74 5.99
N THR A 304 6.43 -20.44 5.43
CA THR A 304 7.54 -19.84 6.18
C THR A 304 7.16 -18.46 6.72
N CYS A 305 6.54 -17.61 5.89
CA CYS A 305 6.08 -16.30 6.35
C CYS A 305 5.04 -16.40 7.48
N SER A 306 4.09 -17.32 7.36
CA SER A 306 3.07 -17.56 8.37
C SER A 306 3.67 -18.09 9.65
N HIS A 307 4.57 -19.07 9.58
CA HIS A 307 5.28 -19.61 10.74
C HIS A 307 5.93 -18.50 11.59
N TYR A 308 6.73 -17.63 10.97
CA TYR A 308 7.37 -16.54 11.71
C TYR A 308 6.39 -15.47 12.19
N LYS A 309 5.28 -15.21 11.47
CA LYS A 309 4.22 -14.33 11.98
C LYS A 309 3.58 -14.89 13.25
N ARG A 310 3.30 -16.19 13.30
CA ARG A 310 2.72 -16.85 14.48
C ARG A 310 3.68 -16.78 15.67
N ILE A 311 4.98 -16.98 15.44
CA ILE A 311 6.01 -16.80 16.47
C ILE A 311 6.02 -15.36 16.99
N LEU A 312 6.09 -14.36 16.11
CA LEU A 312 6.12 -12.95 16.52
C LEU A 312 4.84 -12.53 17.25
N GLY A 313 3.67 -12.99 16.78
CA GLY A 313 2.40 -12.75 17.45
C GLY A 313 2.32 -13.42 18.82
N GLY A 314 2.80 -14.66 18.93
CA GLY A 314 2.86 -15.39 20.19
C GLY A 314 3.79 -14.75 21.22
N LEU A 315 4.90 -14.15 20.77
CA LEU A 315 5.78 -13.36 21.62
C LEU A 315 5.07 -12.12 22.13
N LEU A 316 4.41 -11.37 21.25
CA LEU A 316 3.66 -10.19 21.64
C LEU A 316 2.59 -10.53 22.68
N VAL A 317 1.83 -11.61 22.46
CA VAL A 317 0.81 -12.08 23.41
C VAL A 317 1.42 -12.46 24.75
N GLY A 318 2.62 -13.06 24.77
CA GLY A 318 3.31 -13.41 26.02
C GLY A 318 3.86 -12.22 26.81
N LEU A 319 3.93 -11.02 26.21
CA LEU A 319 4.37 -9.79 26.85
C LEU A 319 3.22 -8.96 27.45
N GLN A 320 1.97 -9.30 27.11
CA GLN A 320 0.75 -8.67 27.63
C GLN A 320 0.34 -9.32 28.95
#